data_AF-A0A3D2PDQ7-F1
#
_entry.id   AF-A0A3D2PDQ7-F1
#
_cell.length_a   1.000
_cell.length_b   1.000
_cell.length_c   1.000
_cell.angle_alpha   90.00
_cell.angle_beta   90.00
_cell.angle_gamma   90.00
#
_symmetry.space_group_name_H-M   'P 1'
#
loop_
_entity.id
_entity.type
_entity.pdbx_description
1 polymer ?
#
loop_
_entity_poly.entity_id
_entity_poly.type
_entity_poly.pdbx_seq_one_letter_code
_entity_poly.pdbx_strand_id
1 'polypeptide(L)'
;ILEGKAAIEDVKKKHIGKVENMQDTAIVNYGPPRHPVILWITLYKDKKTAQEENEKMAKAIVKYGDNWGKNLTQFTVKKRRVYRTSPDGYEEHYFWVEKNWLFYVKMPQIFQSKLNEIIQKLEK
;
A
#
# COMPACT_ATOMS: atom_id res chain seq x y z
N ILE A 1 4.75 -19.04 -12.32
CA ILE A 1 3.95 -18.47 -11.20
C ILE A 1 4.83 -18.59 -9.97
N LEU A 2 5.08 -17.50 -9.23
CA LEU A 2 5.84 -17.54 -7.99
C LEU A 2 4.85 -17.63 -6.83
N GLU A 3 5.13 -18.49 -5.85
CA GLU A 3 4.25 -18.73 -4.70
C GLU A 3 5.05 -18.75 -3.39
N GLY A 4 4.36 -18.52 -2.27
CA GLY A 4 4.93 -18.57 -0.93
C GLY A 4 6.19 -17.71 -0.76
N LYS A 5 7.25 -18.30 -0.20
CA LYS A 5 8.51 -17.60 0.11
C LYS A 5 9.19 -17.01 -1.14
N ALA A 6 9.11 -17.68 -2.28
CA ALA A 6 9.75 -17.20 -3.51
C ALA A 6 9.08 -15.92 -4.04
N ALA A 7 7.76 -15.80 -3.91
CA ALA A 7 7.03 -14.59 -4.27
C ALA A 7 7.41 -13.42 -3.34
N ILE A 8 7.51 -13.68 -2.03
CA ILE A 8 7.89 -12.66 -1.03
C ILE A 8 9.30 -12.12 -1.31
N GLU A 9 10.27 -12.99 -1.58
CA GLU A 9 11.65 -12.57 -1.87
C GLU A 9 11.78 -11.80 -3.19
N ASP A 10 11.05 -12.20 -4.23
CA ASP A 10 11.00 -11.46 -5.49
C ASP A 10 10.44 -10.04 -5.30
N VAL A 11 9.37 -9.90 -4.51
CA VAL A 11 8.78 -8.60 -4.19
C VAL A 11 9.74 -7.73 -3.38
N LYS A 12 10.42 -8.28 -2.37
CA LYS A 12 11.43 -7.54 -1.59
C LYS A 12 12.54 -6.98 -2.46
N LYS A 13 12.98 -7.72 -3.50
CA LYS A 13 14.01 -7.26 -4.44
C LYS A 13 13.55 -6.11 -5.34
N LYS A 14 12.26 -6.06 -5.65
CA LYS A 14 11.65 -5.03 -6.51
C LYS A 14 11.20 -3.80 -5.73
N HIS A 15 11.12 -3.89 -4.41
CA HIS A 15 10.70 -2.79 -3.55
C HIS A 15 11.82 -1.73 -3.45
N ILE A 16 11.45 -0.45 -3.64
CA ILE A 16 12.37 0.68 -3.43
C ILE A 16 12.48 0.94 -1.92
N GLY A 17 13.67 0.71 -1.37
CA GLY A 17 13.92 0.78 0.08
C GLY A 17 13.64 -0.55 0.80
N LYS A 18 14.14 -0.68 2.03
CA LYS A 18 13.99 -1.90 2.84
C LYS A 18 12.69 -1.87 3.64
N VAL A 19 11.96 -2.99 3.59
CA VAL A 19 10.87 -3.28 4.53
C VAL A 19 11.49 -3.86 5.80
N GLU A 20 11.39 -3.12 6.91
CA GLU A 20 12.00 -3.47 8.19
C GLU A 20 10.91 -3.71 9.24
N ASN A 21 11.23 -4.40 10.34
CA ASN A 21 10.35 -4.54 11.52
C ASN A 21 8.99 -5.25 11.30
N MET A 22 8.77 -5.89 10.15
CA MET A 22 7.55 -6.66 9.88
C MET A 22 7.51 -7.96 10.70
N GLN A 23 6.33 -8.30 11.21
CA GLN A 23 6.05 -9.61 11.81
C GLN A 23 5.52 -10.59 10.76
N ASP A 24 4.67 -10.11 9.86
CA ASP A 24 4.06 -10.92 8.82
C ASP A 24 3.71 -10.06 7.59
N THR A 25 3.57 -10.69 6.42
CA THR A 25 3.18 -10.02 5.18
C THR A 25 2.34 -10.94 4.29
N ALA A 26 1.27 -10.38 3.73
CA ALA A 26 0.43 -11.05 2.74
C ALA A 26 0.31 -10.17 1.50
N ILE A 27 0.49 -10.77 0.32
CA ILE A 27 0.29 -10.11 -0.97
C ILE A 27 -0.76 -10.91 -1.72
N VAL A 28 -1.87 -10.25 -2.05
CA VAL A 28 -3.00 -10.87 -2.71
C VAL A 28 -3.32 -10.11 -3.98
N ASN A 29 -3.52 -10.83 -5.08
CA ASN A 29 -3.95 -10.28 -6.35
C ASN A 29 -5.39 -10.73 -6.61
N TYR A 30 -6.28 -9.77 -6.85
CA TYR A 30 -7.69 -9.98 -7.14
C TYR A 30 -8.05 -9.39 -8.50
N GLY A 31 -9.06 -9.96 -9.15
CA GLY A 31 -9.64 -9.44 -10.38
C GLY A 31 -9.02 -10.03 -11.66
N PRO A 32 -9.57 -9.66 -12.83
CA PRO A 32 -9.10 -10.18 -14.10
C PRO A 32 -7.70 -9.64 -14.43
N PRO A 33 -6.89 -10.36 -15.24
CA PRO A 33 -5.52 -9.95 -15.58
C PRO A 33 -5.39 -8.54 -16.18
N ARG A 34 -6.44 -8.02 -16.81
CA ARG A 34 -6.47 -6.66 -17.39
C ARG A 34 -6.64 -5.56 -16.35
N HIS A 35 -7.16 -5.88 -15.17
CA HIS A 35 -7.49 -4.93 -14.10
C HIS A 35 -7.16 -5.52 -12.72
N PRO A 36 -5.89 -5.87 -12.47
CA PRO A 36 -5.50 -6.50 -11.21
C PRO A 36 -5.58 -5.49 -10.06
N VAL A 37 -6.20 -5.91 -8.96
CA VAL A 37 -6.15 -5.22 -7.68
C VAL A 37 -5.12 -5.96 -6.82
N ILE A 38 -4.04 -5.28 -6.46
CA ILE A 38 -3.02 -5.85 -5.57
C ILE A 38 -3.22 -5.27 -4.19
N LEU A 39 -3.45 -6.15 -3.22
CA LEU A 39 -3.51 -5.83 -1.81
C LEU A 39 -2.26 -6.39 -1.13
N TRP A 40 -1.45 -5.50 -0.58
CA TRP A 40 -0.34 -5.84 0.30
C TRP A 40 -0.74 -5.45 1.73
N ILE A 41 -0.66 -6.41 2.65
CA ILE A 41 -0.90 -6.19 4.07
C ILE A 41 0.36 -6.56 4.85
N THR A 42 0.89 -5.63 5.64
CA THR A 42 2.04 -5.86 6.52
C THR A 42 1.62 -5.72 7.97
N LEU A 43 1.92 -6.73 8.79
CA LEU A 43 1.76 -6.68 10.24
C LEU A 43 3.04 -6.17 10.88
N TYR A 44 2.92 -5.19 11.77
CA TYR A 44 4.02 -4.72 12.62
C TYR A 44 3.76 -5.06 14.08
N LYS A 45 4.81 -4.95 14.89
CA LYS A 45 4.75 -5.21 16.34
C LYS A 45 3.70 -4.34 17.04
N ASP A 46 3.63 -3.06 16.68
CA ASP A 46 2.70 -2.11 17.27
C ASP A 46 2.32 -0.99 16.28
N LYS A 47 1.32 -0.19 16.68
CA LYS A 47 0.80 0.91 15.88
C LYS A 47 1.86 1.97 15.59
N LYS A 48 2.77 2.23 16.52
CA LYS A 48 3.80 3.26 16.36
C LYS A 48 4.78 2.84 15.26
N THR A 49 5.27 1.61 15.29
CA THR A 49 6.13 1.06 14.23
C THR A 49 5.43 1.08 12.87
N ALA A 50 4.16 0.66 12.80
CA ALA A 50 3.40 0.72 11.55
C ALA A 50 3.30 2.14 10.99
N GLN A 51 3.04 3.14 11.85
CA GLN A 51 2.98 4.54 11.45
C GLN A 51 4.33 5.08 10.97
N GLU A 52 5.42 4.75 11.66
CA GLU A 52 6.77 5.15 11.29
C GLU A 52 7.18 4.58 9.93
N GLU A 53 6.92 3.29 9.68
CA GLU A 53 7.20 2.65 8.39
C GLU A 53 6.30 3.19 7.26
N ASN A 54 5.05 3.53 7.55
CA ASN A 54 4.13 4.18 6.61
C ASN A 54 4.62 5.59 6.20
N GLU A 55 5.13 6.37 7.16
CA GLU A 55 5.73 7.67 6.87
C GLU A 55 7.06 7.56 6.14
N LYS A 56 7.88 6.58 6.49
CA LYS A 56 9.14 6.26 5.80
C LYS A 56 8.86 5.89 4.34
N MET A 57 7.81 5.12 4.06
CA MET A 57 7.36 4.82 2.70
C MET A 57 6.98 6.09 1.94
N ALA A 58 6.16 6.97 2.52
CA ALA A 58 5.79 8.23 1.89
C ALA A 58 7.02 9.10 1.57
N LYS A 59 7.96 9.23 2.52
CA LYS A 59 9.22 9.97 2.33
C LYS A 59 10.10 9.34 1.24
N ALA A 60 10.17 8.01 1.19
CA ALA A 60 10.93 7.29 0.16
C ALA A 60 10.33 7.49 -1.23
N ILE A 61 9.00 7.46 -1.36
CA ILE A 61 8.29 7.74 -2.63
C ILE A 61 8.60 9.17 -3.11
N VAL A 62 8.58 10.16 -2.22
CA VAL A 62 8.94 11.55 -2.58
C VAL A 62 10.41 11.65 -3.00
N LYS A 63 11.32 10.97 -2.30
CA LYS A 63 12.77 11.09 -2.53
C LYS A 63 13.27 10.31 -3.74
N TYR A 64 12.68 9.15 -4.03
CA TYR A 64 13.20 8.19 -5.00
C TYR A 64 12.19 7.75 -6.06
N GLY A 65 10.93 8.18 -5.97
CA GLY A 65 9.84 7.67 -6.80
C GLY A 65 9.59 8.46 -8.09
N ASP A 66 10.39 9.47 -8.44
CA ASP A 66 10.18 10.32 -9.61
C ASP A 66 8.73 10.82 -9.73
N ASN A 67 7.98 10.38 -10.75
CA ASN A 67 6.58 10.74 -10.96
C ASN A 67 5.64 10.25 -9.84
N TRP A 68 5.99 9.16 -9.15
CA TRP A 68 5.26 8.70 -7.98
C TRP A 68 5.31 9.73 -6.84
N GLY A 69 6.46 10.36 -6.65
CA GLY A 69 6.66 11.40 -5.64
C GLY A 69 5.90 12.67 -5.95
N LYS A 70 5.93 13.11 -7.22
CA LYS A 70 5.23 14.33 -7.68
C LYS A 70 3.71 14.25 -7.51
N ASN A 71 3.15 13.05 -7.65
CA ASN A 71 1.71 12.83 -7.58
C ASN A 71 1.25 12.34 -6.19
N LEU A 72 2.16 12.27 -5.21
CA LEU A 72 1.81 11.85 -3.86
C LEU A 72 0.95 12.92 -3.18
N THR A 73 -0.26 12.55 -2.83
CA THR A 73 -1.23 13.36 -2.08
C THR A 73 -1.62 12.62 -0.80
N GLN A 74 -2.18 13.36 0.15
CA GLN A 74 -2.75 12.79 1.37
C GLN A 74 -4.15 13.32 1.60
N PHE A 75 -5.01 12.47 2.15
CA PHE A 75 -6.35 12.85 2.59
C PHE A 75 -6.73 12.08 3.85
N THR A 76 -7.83 12.50 4.49
CA THR A 76 -8.29 11.88 5.74
C THR A 76 -9.63 11.17 5.52
N VAL A 77 -9.73 9.90 5.95
CA VAL A 77 -10.98 9.13 5.99
C VAL A 77 -11.20 8.62 7.40
N LYS A 78 -12.29 9.02 8.07
CA LYS A 78 -12.60 8.62 9.46
C LYS A 78 -11.38 8.70 10.41
N LYS A 79 -10.66 9.83 10.40
CA LYS A 79 -9.43 10.08 11.19
C LYS A 79 -8.19 9.26 10.78
N ARG A 80 -8.25 8.48 9.71
CA ARG A 80 -7.10 7.79 9.11
C ARG A 80 -6.46 8.68 8.07
N ARG A 81 -5.16 8.88 8.16
CA ARG A 81 -4.36 9.51 7.11
C ARG A 81 -4.09 8.47 6.03
N VAL A 82 -4.59 8.73 4.83
CA VAL A 82 -4.41 7.87 3.65
C VAL A 82 -3.53 8.61 2.66
N TYR A 83 -2.47 7.95 2.22
CA TYR A 83 -1.63 8.43 1.13
C TYR A 83 -2.14 7.88 -0.19
N ARG A 84 -2.06 8.70 -1.24
CA ARG A 84 -2.43 8.33 -2.61
C ARG A 84 -1.37 8.79 -3.59
N THR A 85 -1.03 7.96 -4.55
CA THR A 85 -0.26 8.37 -5.73
C THR A 85 -0.73 7.62 -6.97
N SER A 86 -0.57 8.23 -8.14
CA SER A 86 -0.78 7.60 -9.43
C SER A 86 0.33 8.06 -10.36
N PRO A 87 1.33 7.22 -10.66
CA PRO A 87 2.47 7.62 -11.48
C PRO A 87 2.11 7.78 -12.96
N ASP A 88 1.10 7.07 -13.44
CA ASP A 88 0.70 6.98 -14.84
C ASP A 88 -0.73 7.49 -15.13
N GLY A 89 -1.50 7.82 -14.08
CA GLY A 89 -2.89 8.25 -14.19
C GLY A 89 -3.91 7.13 -14.41
N TYR A 90 -3.46 5.89 -14.61
CA TYR A 90 -4.32 4.72 -14.86
C TYR A 90 -4.46 3.85 -13.63
N GLU A 91 -3.38 3.71 -12.88
CA GLU A 91 -3.31 2.93 -11.65
C GLU A 91 -3.19 3.84 -10.45
N GLU A 92 -4.05 3.60 -9.46
CA GLU A 92 -4.07 4.34 -8.21
C GLU A 92 -3.48 3.48 -7.11
N HIS A 93 -2.59 4.08 -6.34
CA HIS A 93 -1.89 3.46 -5.23
C HIS A 93 -2.28 4.16 -3.95
N TYR A 94 -2.74 3.38 -2.97
CA TYR A 94 -3.17 3.87 -1.67
C TYR A 94 -2.44 3.15 -0.58
N PHE A 95 -2.06 3.86 0.48
CA PHE A 95 -1.52 3.21 1.66
C PHE A 95 -1.87 3.96 2.95
N TRP A 96 -2.15 3.19 3.99
CA TRP A 96 -2.56 3.70 5.29
C TRP A 96 -2.27 2.67 6.39
N VAL A 97 -2.41 3.12 7.63
CA VAL A 97 -2.27 2.27 8.82
C VAL A 97 -3.60 2.16 9.54
N GLU A 98 -3.93 0.94 9.98
CA GLU A 98 -5.00 0.65 10.92
C GLU A 98 -4.46 -0.25 12.03
N LYS A 99 -4.60 0.16 13.30
CA LYS A 99 -3.89 -0.46 14.43
C LYS A 99 -2.39 -0.64 14.11
N ASN A 100 -1.87 -1.87 14.13
CA ASN A 100 -0.50 -2.24 13.80
C ASN A 100 -0.35 -2.84 12.38
N TRP A 101 -1.37 -2.67 11.54
CA TRP A 101 -1.37 -3.13 10.15
C TRP A 101 -1.14 -1.96 9.19
N LEU A 102 -0.25 -2.15 8.23
CA LEU A 102 -0.09 -1.27 7.07
C LEU A 102 -0.73 -1.93 5.86
N PHE A 103 -1.65 -1.22 5.24
CA PHE A 103 -2.30 -1.64 4.00
C PHE A 103 -1.73 -0.83 2.86
N TYR A 104 -1.37 -1.50 1.77
CA TYR A 104 -1.06 -0.91 0.49
C TYR A 104 -1.95 -1.54 -0.58
N VAL A 105 -2.64 -0.72 -1.35
CA VAL A 105 -3.56 -1.14 -2.39
C VAL A 105 -3.19 -0.48 -3.69
N LYS A 106 -2.93 -1.29 -4.70
CA LYS A 106 -2.87 -0.88 -6.09
C LYS A 106 -4.17 -1.29 -6.75
N MET A 107 -4.86 -0.35 -7.40
CA MET A 107 -6.07 -0.64 -8.16
C MET A 107 -6.21 0.25 -9.39
N PRO A 108 -6.87 -0.22 -10.45
CA PRO A 108 -7.30 0.62 -11.56
C PRO A 108 -8.17 1.78 -11.10
N GLN A 109 -8.02 2.95 -11.73
CA GLN A 109 -8.78 4.16 -11.39
C GLN A 109 -10.31 3.96 -11.42
N ILE A 110 -10.80 3.08 -12.29
CA ILE A 110 -12.23 2.72 -12.39
C ILE A 110 -12.83 2.18 -11.08
N PHE A 111 -11.98 1.69 -10.15
CA PHE A 111 -12.40 1.18 -8.84
C PHE A 111 -12.20 2.17 -7.68
N GLN A 112 -11.74 3.40 -7.94
CA GLN A 112 -11.46 4.38 -6.89
C GLN A 112 -12.65 4.64 -5.94
N SER A 113 -13.87 4.68 -6.46
CA SER A 113 -15.08 4.88 -5.64
C SER A 113 -15.27 3.76 -4.59
N LYS A 114 -14.82 2.54 -4.89
CA LYS A 114 -14.89 1.37 -3.98
C LYS A 114 -13.91 1.47 -2.83
N LEU A 115 -12.79 2.18 -2.98
CA LEU A 115 -11.80 2.31 -1.90
C LEU A 115 -12.39 2.98 -0.65
N ASN A 116 -13.14 4.07 -0.84
CA ASN A 116 -13.77 4.76 0.29
C ASN A 116 -14.70 3.82 1.05
N GLU A 117 -15.47 2.98 0.35
CA GLU A 117 -16.29 1.95 0.99
C GLU A 117 -15.43 0.94 1.78
N ILE A 118 -14.31 0.49 1.21
CA ILE A 118 -13.41 -0.48 1.85
C ILE A 118 -12.81 0.10 3.14
N ILE A 119 -12.21 1.29 3.07
CA ILE A 119 -11.60 1.95 4.24
C ILE A 119 -12.64 2.22 5.33
N GLN A 120 -13.90 2.50 4.95
CA GLN A 120 -14.98 2.68 5.91
C GLN A 120 -15.44 1.37 6.57
N LYS A 121 -15.33 0.23 5.87
CA LYS A 121 -15.78 -1.11 6.32
C LYS A 121 -14.76 -1.88 7.16
N LEU A 122 -13.49 -1.49 7.14
CA LEU A 122 -12.40 -2.09 7.95
C LEU A 122 -12.54 -1.85 9.48
N GLU A 123 -13.68 -1.33 9.95
CA GLU A 123 -13.97 -1.05 11.36
C GLU A 123 -14.51 -2.23 12.17
N LYS A 124 -14.50 -3.46 11.63
CA LYS A 124 -14.96 -4.64 12.37
C LYS A 124 -13.84 -5.29 13.16
#